data_AF-A0AAD0UCV4-F1
#
_entry.id   AF-A0AAD0UCV4-F1
#
_cell.length_a   1.000
_cell.length_b   1.000
_cell.length_c   1.000
_cell.angle_alpha   90.00
_cell.angle_beta   90.00
_cell.angle_gamma   90.00
#
_symmetry.space_group_name_H-M   'P 1'
#
loop_
_entity.id
_entity.type
_entity.pdbx_description
1 polymer ?
#
loop_
_entity_poly.entity_id
_entity_poly.type
_entity_poly.pdbx_seq_one_letter_code
_entity_poly.pdbx_strand_id
1 'polypeptide(L)'
;MSTNLTRVTSLTFHDNQALKQAMLARFCAHLEAGQVKGIPNTWNGESGSVIGCATESDDLAVWSTALGLPKWLALLIDAVAAGQGTPEAFALAGQPTLEAIPVGVDLERAGSAFVLKLLADIGIWLGKAAPHVPLSEVLATVTSLHEAVLGGKHPEAAVWRAARRAAMAVADTCVEHSIEQQMARTVEAAGWDAGHSPTMTTDVMRAWVNAYSAYALLDSGWTAADEANVYVRLKEMHDRFLKDNPESKRTVFEHYAEQYPAEEERLRWRMRTAREAVSTANAMVSTMLLAVLKSHAVD
;
A
#
# COMPACT_ATOMS: atom_id res chain seq x y z
N MET A 1 35.01 -10.22 -8.87
CA MET A 1 34.60 -11.63 -9.03
C MET A 1 33.24 -11.77 -8.38
N SER A 2 32.17 -11.58 -9.15
CA SER A 2 30.80 -11.78 -8.65
C SER A 2 30.47 -13.26 -8.80
N THR A 3 30.35 -13.96 -7.67
CA THR A 3 29.76 -15.29 -7.60
C THR A 3 28.32 -15.19 -8.09
N ASN A 4 28.05 -15.69 -9.30
CA ASN A 4 26.71 -16.03 -9.75
C ASN A 4 26.23 -17.19 -8.87
N LEU A 5 25.69 -16.86 -7.69
CA LEU A 5 24.84 -17.77 -6.95
C LEU A 5 23.57 -17.90 -7.79
N THR A 6 23.44 -19.03 -8.48
CA THR A 6 22.19 -19.46 -9.09
C THR A 6 21.16 -19.48 -7.97
N ARG A 7 20.25 -18.50 -7.95
CA ARG A 7 19.21 -18.41 -6.93
C ARG A 7 18.40 -19.70 -7.04
N VAL A 8 18.32 -20.45 -5.95
CA VAL A 8 17.46 -21.64 -5.89
C VAL A 8 16.03 -21.13 -6.08
N THR A 9 15.39 -21.55 -7.17
CA THR A 9 13.99 -21.27 -7.43
C THR A 9 13.16 -21.84 -6.28
N SER A 10 12.46 -20.98 -5.55
CA SER A 10 11.56 -21.39 -4.48
C SER A 10 10.15 -21.54 -5.05
N LEU A 11 9.74 -22.77 -5.33
CA LEU A 11 8.37 -23.04 -5.78
C LEU A 11 7.41 -22.87 -4.60
N THR A 12 6.30 -22.18 -4.83
CA THR A 12 5.26 -21.99 -3.80
C THR A 12 4.77 -23.32 -3.26
N PHE A 13 4.69 -23.39 -1.94
CA PHE A 13 4.35 -24.58 -1.18
C PHE A 13 5.23 -25.80 -1.48
N HIS A 14 6.43 -25.60 -2.04
CA HIS A 14 7.33 -26.68 -2.49
C HIS A 14 6.64 -27.66 -3.46
N ASP A 15 5.74 -27.15 -4.31
CA ASP A 15 4.88 -27.95 -5.21
C ASP A 15 3.97 -28.95 -4.46
N ASN A 16 3.68 -28.68 -3.18
CA ASN A 16 2.90 -29.55 -2.32
C ASN A 16 1.52 -28.96 -2.01
N GLN A 17 0.49 -29.46 -2.69
CA GLN A 17 -0.89 -29.05 -2.48
C GLN A 17 -1.38 -29.29 -1.03
N ALA A 18 -0.91 -30.36 -0.36
CA ALA A 18 -1.28 -30.64 1.02
C ALA A 18 -0.73 -29.60 1.99
N LEU A 19 0.43 -29.03 1.70
CA LEU A 19 1.03 -27.95 2.51
C LEU A 19 0.17 -26.68 2.45
N LYS A 20 -0.30 -26.30 1.26
CA LYS A 20 -1.27 -25.20 1.09
C LYS A 20 -2.56 -25.48 1.88
N GLN A 21 -3.11 -26.70 1.78
CA GLN A 21 -4.34 -27.04 2.49
C GLN A 21 -4.17 -27.02 4.01
N ALA A 22 -3.02 -27.47 4.54
CA ALA A 22 -2.73 -27.39 5.96
C ALA A 22 -2.63 -25.93 6.45
N MET A 23 -1.98 -25.05 5.68
CA MET A 23 -1.93 -23.61 5.97
C MET A 23 -3.34 -22.99 6.00
N LEU A 24 -4.17 -23.27 4.99
CA LEU A 24 -5.55 -22.76 4.92
C LEU A 24 -6.41 -23.29 6.07
N ALA A 25 -6.32 -24.58 6.39
CA ALA A 25 -7.06 -25.18 7.49
C ALA A 25 -6.72 -24.52 8.84
N ARG A 26 -5.44 -24.26 9.12
CA ARG A 26 -5.02 -23.51 10.32
C ARG A 26 -5.60 -22.11 10.35
N PHE A 27 -5.47 -21.37 9.26
CA PHE A 27 -6.02 -20.01 9.17
C PHE A 27 -7.54 -20.01 9.40
N CYS A 28 -8.29 -20.91 8.76
CA CYS A 28 -9.74 -21.02 8.93
C CYS A 28 -10.13 -21.36 10.38
N ALA A 29 -9.40 -22.26 11.05
CA ALA A 29 -9.64 -22.57 12.45
C ALA A 29 -9.48 -21.33 13.36
N HIS A 30 -8.44 -20.52 13.14
CA HIS A 30 -8.26 -19.26 13.88
C HIS A 30 -9.30 -18.21 13.52
N LEU A 31 -9.74 -18.15 12.26
CA LEU A 31 -10.80 -17.26 11.81
C LEU A 31 -12.12 -17.59 12.50
N GLU A 32 -12.50 -18.88 12.53
CA GLU A 32 -13.70 -19.39 13.21
C GLU A 32 -13.65 -19.15 14.73
N ALA A 33 -12.46 -19.24 15.32
CA ALA A 33 -12.24 -18.96 16.75
C ALA A 33 -12.14 -17.47 17.09
N GLY A 34 -12.23 -16.55 16.12
CA GLY A 34 -12.08 -15.11 16.35
C GLY A 34 -10.66 -14.69 16.79
N GLN A 35 -9.66 -15.49 16.45
CA GLN A 35 -8.25 -15.32 16.84
C GLN A 35 -7.43 -14.49 15.83
N VAL A 36 -8.00 -14.15 14.67
CA VAL A 36 -7.36 -13.25 13.70
C VAL A 36 -7.54 -11.80 14.16
N LYS A 37 -6.44 -11.08 14.39
CA LYS A 37 -6.37 -9.70 14.92
C LYS A 37 -5.70 -8.77 13.91
N GLY A 38 -6.18 -7.53 13.84
CA GLY A 38 -5.77 -6.51 12.87
C GLY A 38 -4.38 -5.89 13.07
N ILE A 39 -3.42 -6.62 13.65
CA ILE A 39 -2.05 -6.14 13.86
C ILE A 39 -1.11 -6.93 12.94
N PRO A 40 -0.56 -6.33 11.87
CA PRO A 40 0.32 -7.01 10.90
C PRO A 40 1.51 -7.74 11.52
N ASN A 41 1.88 -8.89 10.95
CA ASN A 41 3.03 -9.71 11.31
C ASN A 41 3.14 -9.98 12.83
N THR A 42 2.03 -10.40 13.43
CA THR A 42 1.98 -10.77 14.86
C THR A 42 1.46 -12.17 15.05
N TRP A 43 1.97 -12.83 16.08
CA TRP A 43 1.50 -14.09 16.65
C TRP A 43 1.91 -14.11 18.12
N ASN A 44 1.00 -14.46 19.02
CA ASN A 44 1.28 -14.52 20.46
C ASN A 44 1.15 -15.93 21.07
N GLY A 45 1.03 -16.96 20.23
CA GLY A 45 0.76 -18.34 20.65
C GLY A 45 -0.72 -18.74 20.63
N GLU A 46 -1.64 -17.78 20.51
CA GLU A 46 -3.09 -18.04 20.46
C GLU A 46 -3.78 -17.29 19.31
N SER A 47 -3.35 -16.07 19.04
CA SER A 47 -3.97 -15.13 18.12
C SER A 47 -2.91 -14.32 17.38
N GLY A 48 -3.27 -13.77 16.24
CA GLY A 48 -2.31 -13.03 15.42
C GLY A 48 -2.90 -12.41 14.17
N SER A 49 -2.01 -11.86 13.35
CA SER A 49 -2.27 -11.38 11.99
C SER A 49 -2.83 -12.47 11.05
N VAL A 50 -3.18 -12.11 9.82
CA VAL A 50 -3.55 -13.11 8.80
C VAL A 50 -2.40 -14.08 8.59
N ILE A 51 -1.18 -13.55 8.41
CA ILE A 51 0.00 -14.39 8.23
C ILE A 51 0.32 -15.17 9.50
N GLY A 52 0.30 -14.52 10.66
CA GLY A 52 0.59 -15.15 11.94
C GLY A 52 -0.35 -16.31 12.26
N CYS A 53 -1.64 -16.22 11.94
CA CYS A 53 -2.57 -17.33 12.07
C CYS A 53 -2.38 -18.41 10.99
N ALA A 54 -1.94 -18.05 9.78
CA ALA A 54 -1.66 -19.04 8.72
C ALA A 54 -0.39 -19.88 9.00
N THR A 55 0.58 -19.30 9.71
CA THR A 55 1.87 -19.93 10.05
C THR A 55 2.00 -20.36 11.51
N GLU A 56 1.14 -19.87 12.40
CA GLU A 56 1.31 -19.92 13.86
C GLU A 56 2.68 -19.39 14.30
N SER A 57 3.13 -18.31 13.66
CA SER A 57 4.45 -17.71 13.88
C SER A 57 4.52 -16.26 13.39
N ASP A 58 5.24 -15.41 14.09
CA ASP A 58 5.62 -14.05 13.68
C ASP A 58 6.98 -13.98 12.96
N ASP A 59 7.65 -15.14 12.81
CA ASP A 59 8.91 -15.26 12.09
C ASP A 59 8.65 -15.46 10.58
N LEU A 60 8.90 -14.39 9.81
CA LEU A 60 8.82 -14.42 8.34
C LEU A 60 9.76 -15.44 7.69
N ALA A 61 10.78 -15.96 8.40
CA ALA A 61 11.57 -17.06 7.89
C ALA A 61 10.73 -18.33 7.74
N VAL A 62 9.76 -18.61 8.62
CA VAL A 62 8.84 -19.75 8.52
C VAL A 62 8.03 -19.66 7.23
N TRP A 63 7.50 -18.48 6.90
CA TRP A 63 6.80 -18.24 5.64
C TRP A 63 7.63 -18.61 4.42
N SER A 64 8.90 -18.17 4.39
CA SER A 64 9.79 -18.46 3.26
C SER A 64 10.32 -19.88 3.21
N THR A 65 10.70 -20.45 4.34
CA THR A 65 11.39 -21.75 4.39
C THR A 65 10.41 -22.90 4.42
N ALA A 66 9.35 -22.82 5.24
CA ALA A 66 8.37 -23.88 5.37
C ALA A 66 7.39 -23.89 4.19
N LEU A 67 7.00 -22.72 3.65
CA LEU A 67 6.02 -22.63 2.57
C LEU A 67 6.60 -22.28 1.21
N GLY A 68 7.89 -21.96 1.10
CA GLY A 68 8.49 -21.57 -0.19
C GLY A 68 7.95 -20.24 -0.74
N LEU A 69 7.37 -19.38 0.10
CA LEU A 69 6.71 -18.14 -0.32
C LEU A 69 7.60 -16.91 -0.08
N PRO A 70 7.58 -15.91 -0.98
CA PRO A 70 8.43 -14.74 -0.82
C PRO A 70 7.95 -13.87 0.35
N LYS A 71 8.90 -13.30 1.10
CA LYS A 71 8.61 -12.49 2.30
C LYS A 71 7.79 -11.24 2.00
N TRP A 72 7.96 -10.64 0.82
CA TRP A 72 7.17 -9.48 0.41
C TRP A 72 5.67 -9.78 0.38
N LEU A 73 5.30 -11.00 0.02
CA LEU A 73 3.89 -11.41 -0.07
C LEU A 73 3.23 -11.48 1.29
N ALA A 74 3.92 -12.00 2.32
CA ALA A 74 3.42 -12.00 3.69
C ALA A 74 3.11 -10.58 4.18
N LEU A 75 4.09 -9.68 4.03
CA LEU A 75 3.96 -8.28 4.46
C LEU A 75 2.86 -7.54 3.70
N LEU A 76 2.70 -7.83 2.40
CA LEU A 76 1.66 -7.22 1.60
C LEU A 76 0.26 -7.74 1.98
N ILE A 77 0.09 -9.05 2.21
CA ILE A 77 -1.20 -9.64 2.62
C ILE A 77 -1.72 -8.96 3.89
N ASP A 78 -0.89 -8.87 4.93
CA ASP A 78 -1.30 -8.21 6.17
C ASP A 78 -1.57 -6.71 5.99
N ALA A 79 -0.80 -6.03 5.12
CA ALA A 79 -1.02 -4.62 4.83
C ALA A 79 -2.35 -4.37 4.08
N VAL A 80 -2.69 -5.23 3.13
CA VAL A 80 -3.97 -5.19 2.39
C VAL A 80 -5.14 -5.48 3.32
N ALA A 81 -5.00 -6.46 4.21
CA ALA A 81 -5.99 -6.77 5.23
C ALA A 81 -6.17 -5.57 6.20
N ALA A 82 -5.08 -4.94 6.64
CA ALA A 82 -5.11 -3.75 7.51
C ALA A 82 -5.86 -2.57 6.86
N GLY A 83 -5.83 -2.47 5.53
CA GLY A 83 -6.55 -1.45 4.78
C GLY A 83 -8.08 -1.56 4.82
N GLN A 84 -8.65 -2.68 5.27
CA GLN A 84 -10.11 -2.89 5.24
C GLN A 84 -10.86 -2.15 6.37
N GLY A 85 -10.15 -1.54 7.31
CA GLY A 85 -10.69 -0.56 8.25
C GLY A 85 -11.40 -1.11 9.50
N THR A 86 -11.92 -2.34 9.49
CA THR A 86 -12.47 -2.99 10.69
C THR A 86 -11.74 -4.29 11.02
N PRO A 87 -11.67 -4.71 12.30
CA PRO A 87 -11.06 -6.00 12.67
C PRO A 87 -11.70 -7.21 11.99
N GLU A 88 -13.03 -7.16 11.76
CA GLU A 88 -13.75 -8.22 11.06
C GLU A 88 -13.41 -8.25 9.57
N ALA A 89 -13.41 -7.08 8.91
CA ALA A 89 -13.04 -6.99 7.49
C ALA A 89 -11.57 -7.36 7.26
N PHE A 90 -10.68 -7.03 8.21
CA PHE A 90 -9.29 -7.51 8.22
C PHE A 90 -9.23 -9.04 8.19
N ALA A 91 -9.93 -9.68 9.12
CA ALA A 91 -9.91 -11.13 9.26
C ALA A 91 -10.45 -11.83 8.01
N LEU A 92 -11.54 -11.32 7.45
CA LEU A 92 -12.18 -11.89 6.25
C LEU A 92 -11.37 -11.65 4.96
N ALA A 93 -10.60 -10.56 4.86
CA ALA A 93 -9.82 -10.26 3.66
C ALA A 93 -8.60 -11.17 3.46
N GLY A 94 -8.11 -11.81 4.53
CA GLY A 94 -7.00 -12.75 4.46
C GLY A 94 -7.30 -14.00 3.64
N GLN A 95 -8.49 -14.58 3.83
CA GLN A 95 -8.90 -15.85 3.23
C GLN A 95 -8.77 -15.88 1.70
N PRO A 96 -9.46 -15.00 0.93
CA PRO A 96 -9.42 -15.07 -0.53
C PRO A 96 -8.00 -14.87 -1.08
N THR A 97 -7.15 -14.15 -0.36
CA THR A 97 -5.76 -13.90 -0.78
C THR A 97 -4.89 -15.12 -0.55
N LEU A 98 -4.99 -15.78 0.61
CA LEU A 98 -4.29 -17.03 0.90
C LEU A 98 -4.71 -18.15 -0.07
N GLU A 99 -6.01 -18.24 -0.38
CA GLU A 99 -6.55 -19.20 -1.34
C GLU A 99 -6.03 -18.96 -2.77
N ALA A 100 -5.80 -17.70 -3.15
CA ALA A 100 -5.34 -17.34 -4.48
C ALA A 100 -3.86 -17.66 -4.75
N ILE A 101 -3.05 -17.95 -3.73
CA ILE A 101 -1.62 -18.27 -3.91
C ILE A 101 -1.50 -19.60 -4.69
N PRO A 102 -0.91 -19.63 -5.90
CA PRO A 102 -0.75 -20.88 -6.66
C PRO A 102 0.21 -21.86 -5.94
N VAL A 103 0.13 -23.14 -6.28
CA VAL A 103 1.09 -24.18 -5.84
C VAL A 103 2.08 -24.44 -6.98
N GLY A 104 3.35 -24.64 -6.67
CA GLY A 104 4.36 -25.05 -7.66
C GLY A 104 4.91 -23.91 -8.52
N VAL A 105 4.66 -22.64 -8.17
CA VAL A 105 5.05 -21.48 -9.00
C VAL A 105 6.07 -20.61 -8.29
N ASP A 106 7.00 -20.01 -9.03
CA ASP A 106 7.91 -19.01 -8.49
C ASP A 106 7.25 -17.62 -8.47
N LEU A 107 6.95 -17.12 -7.27
CA LEU A 107 6.36 -15.79 -7.06
C LEU A 107 7.37 -14.69 -6.74
N GLU A 108 8.67 -14.97 -6.79
CA GLU A 108 9.70 -13.99 -6.41
C GLU A 108 9.59 -12.69 -7.24
N ARG A 109 9.23 -12.82 -8.52
CA ARG A 109 9.07 -11.70 -9.46
C ARG A 109 7.65 -11.10 -9.48
N ALA A 110 6.66 -11.78 -8.92
CA ALA A 110 5.26 -11.32 -8.95
C ALA A 110 5.07 -9.99 -8.21
N GLY A 111 5.95 -9.65 -7.25
CA GLY A 111 5.96 -8.33 -6.61
C GLY A 111 6.16 -7.18 -7.61
N SER A 112 6.99 -7.35 -8.64
CA SER A 112 7.14 -6.35 -9.71
C SER A 112 5.88 -6.24 -10.58
N ALA A 113 5.20 -7.35 -10.87
CA ALA A 113 3.93 -7.31 -11.59
C ALA A 113 2.84 -6.54 -10.83
N PHE A 114 2.81 -6.66 -9.50
CA PHE A 114 1.92 -5.87 -8.65
C PHE A 114 2.28 -4.38 -8.66
N VAL A 115 3.56 -4.04 -8.48
CA VAL A 115 4.02 -2.63 -8.52
C VAL A 115 3.75 -1.97 -9.87
N LEU A 116 3.93 -2.69 -10.99
CA LEU A 116 3.65 -2.17 -12.32
C LEU A 116 2.18 -1.75 -12.50
N LYS A 117 1.22 -2.46 -11.86
CA LYS A 117 -0.19 -2.05 -11.87
C LYS A 117 -0.39 -0.72 -11.15
N LEU A 118 0.25 -0.54 -9.99
CA LEU A 118 0.19 0.70 -9.22
C LEU A 118 0.83 1.87 -10.00
N LEU A 119 1.99 1.65 -10.62
CA LEU A 119 2.69 2.65 -11.43
C LEU A 119 1.92 3.05 -12.70
N ALA A 120 1.17 2.13 -13.29
CA ALA A 120 0.30 2.44 -14.44
C ALA A 120 -0.78 3.47 -14.08
N ASP A 121 -1.39 3.33 -12.91
CA ASP A 121 -2.37 4.30 -12.40
C ASP A 121 -1.73 5.67 -12.15
N ILE A 122 -0.50 5.71 -11.58
CA ILE A 122 0.27 6.95 -11.43
C ILE A 122 0.48 7.62 -12.80
N GLY A 123 0.83 6.86 -13.84
CA GLY A 123 0.98 7.38 -15.19
C GLY A 123 -0.31 8.01 -15.74
N ILE A 124 -1.46 7.38 -15.48
CA ILE A 124 -2.78 7.92 -15.88
C ILE A 124 -3.07 9.24 -15.14
N TRP A 125 -2.84 9.28 -13.83
CA TRP A 125 -3.16 10.48 -13.03
C TRP A 125 -2.23 11.65 -13.34
N LEU A 126 -0.94 11.40 -13.60
CA LEU A 126 -0.02 12.45 -14.08
C LEU A 126 -0.50 13.08 -15.38
N GLY A 127 -1.01 12.27 -16.30
CA GLY A 127 -1.58 12.78 -17.56
C GLY A 127 -2.81 13.69 -17.34
N LYS A 128 -3.57 13.47 -16.26
CA LYS A 128 -4.79 14.22 -15.94
C LYS A 128 -4.57 15.45 -15.06
N ALA A 129 -3.75 15.33 -14.01
CA ALA A 129 -3.55 16.39 -13.02
C ALA A 129 -2.75 17.57 -13.60
N ALA A 130 -1.61 17.28 -14.23
CA ALA A 130 -0.83 18.15 -15.09
C ALA A 130 0.42 17.36 -15.53
N PRO A 131 0.80 17.37 -16.83
CA PRO A 131 2.02 16.71 -17.26
C PRO A 131 3.26 17.29 -16.54
N HIS A 132 3.98 16.45 -15.80
CA HIS A 132 5.22 16.82 -15.12
C HIS A 132 6.39 16.03 -15.71
N VAL A 133 7.05 16.59 -16.74
CA VAL A 133 8.05 15.88 -17.55
C VAL A 133 9.13 15.17 -16.72
N PRO A 134 9.78 15.80 -15.72
CA PRO A 134 10.78 15.09 -14.90
C PRO A 134 10.22 13.87 -14.16
N LEU A 135 8.95 13.92 -13.74
CA LEU A 135 8.32 12.81 -13.03
C LEU A 135 7.94 11.70 -14.00
N SER A 136 7.46 12.04 -15.21
CA SER A 136 7.19 11.07 -16.27
C SER A 136 8.44 10.30 -16.70
N GLU A 137 9.59 10.96 -16.81
CA GLU A 137 10.86 10.31 -17.17
C GLU A 137 11.34 9.34 -16.08
N VAL A 138 11.26 9.75 -14.81
CA VAL A 138 11.67 8.89 -13.70
C VAL A 138 10.67 7.73 -13.51
N LEU A 139 9.36 7.97 -13.66
CA LEU A 139 8.36 6.92 -13.68
C LEU A 139 8.68 5.88 -14.76
N ALA A 140 8.96 6.30 -16.00
CA ALA A 140 9.33 5.40 -17.09
C ALA A 140 10.60 4.59 -16.77
N THR A 141 11.59 5.21 -16.12
CA THR A 141 12.82 4.55 -15.68
C THR A 141 12.53 3.45 -14.65
N VAL A 142 11.76 3.75 -13.61
CA VAL A 142 11.40 2.78 -12.56
C VAL A 142 10.52 1.66 -13.12
N THR A 143 9.54 1.98 -13.96
CA THR A 143 8.72 1.01 -14.69
C THR A 143 9.58 0.04 -15.49
N SER A 144 10.56 0.55 -16.25
CA SER A 144 11.47 -0.28 -17.06
C SER A 144 12.30 -1.26 -16.20
N LEU A 145 12.66 -0.87 -14.97
CA LEU A 145 13.38 -1.76 -14.04
C LEU A 145 12.49 -2.90 -13.54
N HIS A 146 11.23 -2.61 -13.20
CA HIS A 146 10.28 -3.67 -12.82
C HIS A 146 9.92 -4.58 -13.98
N GLU A 147 9.76 -4.05 -15.20
CA GLU A 147 9.57 -4.85 -16.42
C GLU A 147 10.78 -5.75 -16.68
N ALA A 148 11.99 -5.25 -16.49
CA ALA A 148 13.21 -6.05 -16.59
C ALA A 148 13.23 -7.19 -15.57
N VAL A 149 12.87 -6.93 -14.31
CA VAL A 149 12.74 -7.98 -13.28
C VAL A 149 11.70 -9.01 -13.66
N LEU A 150 10.53 -8.58 -14.12
CA LEU A 150 9.47 -9.48 -14.57
C LEU A 150 9.94 -10.36 -15.74
N GLY A 151 10.68 -9.78 -16.68
CA GLY A 151 11.36 -10.48 -17.78
C GLY A 151 12.55 -11.37 -17.37
N GLY A 152 12.82 -11.53 -16.07
CA GLY A 152 13.86 -12.41 -15.55
C GLY A 152 15.26 -11.80 -15.54
N LYS A 153 15.39 -10.49 -15.79
CA LYS A 153 16.66 -9.78 -15.63
C LYS A 153 16.87 -9.39 -14.17
N HIS A 154 18.13 -9.17 -13.81
CA HIS A 154 18.52 -8.72 -12.47
C HIS A 154 19.29 -7.41 -12.58
N PRO A 155 18.60 -6.25 -12.66
CA PRO A 155 19.28 -4.96 -12.65
C PRO A 155 20.15 -4.82 -11.40
N GLU A 156 21.34 -4.27 -11.56
CA GLU A 156 22.26 -4.09 -10.45
C GLU A 156 21.70 -3.13 -9.40
N ALA A 157 22.03 -3.36 -8.12
CA ALA A 157 21.59 -2.50 -7.03
C ALA A 157 21.99 -1.02 -7.20
N ALA A 158 23.07 -0.73 -7.93
CA ALA A 158 23.46 0.64 -8.25
C ALA A 158 22.44 1.36 -9.16
N VAL A 159 21.83 0.63 -10.10
CA VAL A 159 20.82 1.16 -11.03
C VAL A 159 19.53 1.51 -10.28
N TRP A 160 19.06 0.61 -9.40
CA TRP A 160 17.92 0.89 -8.50
C TRP A 160 18.13 2.13 -7.64
N ARG A 161 19.30 2.22 -6.98
CA ARG A 161 19.63 3.39 -6.16
C ARG A 161 19.70 4.68 -6.97
N ALA A 162 20.16 4.63 -8.22
CA ALA A 162 20.17 5.79 -9.10
C ALA A 162 18.75 6.25 -9.48
N ALA A 163 17.89 5.31 -9.89
CA ALA A 163 16.49 5.60 -10.21
C ALA A 163 15.73 6.17 -9.00
N ARG A 164 15.91 5.56 -7.81
CA ARG A 164 15.32 6.07 -6.56
C ARG A 164 15.78 7.49 -6.22
N ARG A 165 17.08 7.78 -6.32
CA ARG A 165 17.60 9.13 -6.06
C ARG A 165 17.03 10.16 -7.03
N ALA A 166 16.84 9.78 -8.29
CA ALA A 166 16.18 10.66 -9.26
C ALA A 166 14.72 10.94 -8.88
N ALA A 167 13.98 9.92 -8.42
CA ALA A 167 12.59 10.08 -7.96
C ALA A 167 12.50 10.99 -6.73
N MET A 168 13.38 10.80 -5.75
CA MET A 168 13.48 11.64 -4.57
C MET A 168 13.80 13.10 -4.94
N ALA A 169 14.76 13.33 -5.84
CA ALA A 169 15.10 14.66 -6.32
C ALA A 169 13.90 15.35 -7.00
N VAL A 170 13.08 14.61 -7.76
CA VAL A 170 11.83 15.15 -8.32
C VAL A 170 10.85 15.51 -7.20
N ALA A 171 10.63 14.61 -6.23
CA ALA A 171 9.73 14.86 -5.10
C ALA A 171 10.11 16.10 -4.27
N ASP A 172 11.41 16.36 -4.12
CA ASP A 172 11.95 17.53 -3.40
C ASP A 172 11.71 18.86 -4.14
N THR A 173 11.50 18.81 -5.46
CA THR A 173 11.14 20.00 -6.26
C THR A 173 9.64 20.29 -6.28
N CYS A 174 8.81 19.32 -5.90
CA CYS A 174 7.36 19.47 -5.85
C CYS A 174 6.93 20.32 -4.65
N VAL A 175 5.78 21.00 -4.78
CA VAL A 175 5.15 21.69 -3.65
C VAL A 175 4.81 20.68 -2.55
N GLU A 176 5.08 21.03 -1.30
CA GLU A 176 4.81 20.14 -0.16
C GLU A 176 3.32 19.76 -0.12
N HIS A 177 3.04 18.47 0.10
CA HIS A 177 1.71 17.86 0.12
C HIS A 177 0.93 17.94 -1.21
N SER A 178 1.53 18.45 -2.29
CA SER A 178 0.92 18.40 -3.61
C SER A 178 0.71 16.97 -4.09
N ILE A 179 -0.24 16.80 -5.00
CA ILE A 179 -0.52 15.51 -5.61
C ILE A 179 0.71 14.98 -6.37
N GLU A 180 1.46 15.86 -7.03
CA GLU A 180 2.69 15.54 -7.75
C GLU A 180 3.75 15.00 -6.79
N GLN A 181 3.89 15.59 -5.60
CA GLN A 181 4.79 15.08 -4.57
C GLN A 181 4.37 13.69 -4.11
N GLN A 182 3.08 13.43 -3.88
CA GLN A 182 2.60 12.10 -3.47
C GLN A 182 2.82 11.04 -4.55
N MET A 183 2.62 11.40 -5.82
CA MET A 183 2.94 10.53 -6.95
C MET A 183 4.45 10.27 -7.05
N ALA A 184 5.29 11.31 -6.90
CA ALA A 184 6.75 11.16 -6.90
C ALA A 184 7.24 10.27 -5.76
N ARG A 185 6.67 10.39 -4.55
CA ARG A 185 6.96 9.49 -3.42
C ARG A 185 6.54 8.04 -3.68
N THR A 186 5.48 7.82 -4.47
CA THR A 186 5.09 6.47 -4.90
C THR A 186 6.14 5.88 -5.84
N VAL A 187 6.63 6.67 -6.81
CA VAL A 187 7.71 6.25 -7.72
C VAL A 187 9.02 6.03 -6.96
N GLU A 188 9.33 6.86 -5.96
CA GLU A 188 10.49 6.69 -5.09
C GLU A 188 10.43 5.39 -4.29
N ALA A 189 9.27 5.08 -3.68
CA ALA A 189 9.05 3.84 -2.95
C ALA A 189 9.25 2.61 -3.85
N ALA A 190 8.88 2.72 -5.12
CA ALA A 190 9.07 1.68 -6.13
C ALA A 190 10.53 1.58 -6.62
N GLY A 191 11.43 2.45 -6.17
CA GLY A 191 12.85 2.46 -6.53
C GLY A 191 13.69 1.31 -5.93
N TRP A 192 13.10 0.14 -5.67
CA TRP A 192 13.75 -1.04 -5.12
C TRP A 192 13.24 -2.34 -5.77
N ASP A 193 14.09 -3.36 -5.75
CA ASP A 193 13.70 -4.72 -6.11
C ASP A 193 13.06 -5.46 -4.92
N ALA A 194 11.86 -6.02 -5.12
CA ALA A 194 11.13 -6.82 -4.12
C ALA A 194 11.97 -8.00 -3.59
N GLY A 195 12.83 -8.57 -4.44
CA GLY A 195 13.68 -9.70 -4.07
C GLY A 195 14.81 -9.36 -3.10
N HIS A 196 15.09 -8.06 -2.91
CA HIS A 196 16.11 -7.54 -1.99
C HIS A 196 15.52 -6.72 -0.83
N SER A 197 14.32 -6.15 -1.02
CA SER A 197 13.60 -5.39 0.00
C SER A 197 12.18 -5.93 0.18
N PRO A 198 11.94 -6.79 1.18
CA PRO A 198 10.62 -7.38 1.41
C PRO A 198 9.51 -6.36 1.69
N THR A 199 9.83 -5.18 2.23
CA THR A 199 8.82 -4.15 2.56
C THR A 199 8.40 -3.32 1.35
N MET A 200 9.18 -3.34 0.26
CA MET A 200 8.99 -2.43 -0.88
C MET A 200 7.56 -2.44 -1.40
N THR A 201 6.97 -3.62 -1.63
CA THR A 201 5.59 -3.71 -2.17
C THR A 201 4.57 -3.06 -1.23
N THR A 202 4.76 -3.20 0.08
CA THR A 202 3.92 -2.57 1.10
C THR A 202 4.13 -1.06 1.14
N ASP A 203 5.36 -0.59 1.01
CA ASP A 203 5.70 0.84 1.00
C ASP A 203 5.13 1.54 -0.24
N VAL A 204 5.26 0.91 -1.42
CA VAL A 204 4.64 1.39 -2.67
C VAL A 204 3.13 1.43 -2.55
N MET A 205 2.51 0.36 -2.04
CA MET A 205 1.07 0.31 -1.84
C MET A 205 0.59 1.47 -0.93
N ARG A 206 1.27 1.71 0.20
CA ARG A 206 0.90 2.81 1.11
C ARG A 206 1.04 4.17 0.45
N ALA A 207 2.14 4.41 -0.26
CA ALA A 207 2.35 5.64 -1.00
C ALA A 207 1.27 5.84 -2.08
N TRP A 208 0.93 4.77 -2.80
CA TRP A 208 -0.10 4.77 -3.83
C TRP A 208 -1.49 5.07 -3.27
N VAL A 209 -1.88 4.47 -2.13
CA VAL A 209 -3.18 4.75 -1.47
C VAL A 209 -3.28 6.25 -1.08
N ASN A 210 -2.18 6.84 -0.61
CA ASN A 210 -2.12 8.26 -0.31
C ASN A 210 -2.25 9.12 -1.58
N ALA A 211 -1.53 8.76 -2.65
CA ALA A 211 -1.60 9.44 -3.93
C ALA A 211 -3.01 9.33 -4.56
N TYR A 212 -3.64 8.16 -4.50
CA TYR A 212 -5.02 7.95 -4.93
C TYR A 212 -5.98 8.86 -4.18
N SER A 213 -5.85 8.94 -2.85
CA SER A 213 -6.73 9.74 -2.02
C SER A 213 -6.59 11.24 -2.32
N ALA A 214 -5.35 11.71 -2.55
CA ALA A 214 -5.09 13.06 -3.00
C ALA A 214 -5.66 13.32 -4.41
N TYR A 215 -5.51 12.37 -5.33
CA TYR A 215 -6.10 12.44 -6.68
C TYR A 215 -7.62 12.51 -6.63
N ALA A 216 -8.27 11.65 -5.85
CA ALA A 216 -9.72 11.61 -5.75
C ALA A 216 -10.31 12.93 -5.19
N LEU A 217 -9.61 13.57 -4.25
CA LEU A 217 -9.99 14.89 -3.74
C LEU A 217 -9.85 15.98 -4.80
N LEU A 218 -8.77 15.96 -5.58
CA LEU A 218 -8.57 16.89 -6.69
C LEU A 218 -9.66 16.71 -7.76
N ASP A 219 -9.90 15.46 -8.16
CA ASP A 219 -10.90 15.07 -9.17
C ASP A 219 -12.33 15.43 -8.74
N SER A 220 -12.60 15.38 -7.43
CA SER A 220 -13.89 15.80 -6.86
C SER A 220 -14.05 17.32 -6.75
N GLY A 221 -13.00 18.11 -7.02
CA GLY A 221 -13.02 19.57 -7.02
C GLY A 221 -12.55 20.22 -5.72
N TRP A 222 -11.93 19.47 -4.79
CA TRP A 222 -11.24 20.05 -3.64
C TRP A 222 -9.89 20.62 -4.07
N THR A 223 -9.70 21.92 -3.89
CA THR A 223 -8.51 22.64 -4.37
C THR A 223 -7.51 22.93 -3.25
N ALA A 224 -6.27 23.26 -3.61
CA ALA A 224 -5.28 23.75 -2.65
C ALA A 224 -5.73 25.04 -1.94
N ALA A 225 -6.54 25.88 -2.62
CA ALA A 225 -7.14 27.07 -2.01
C ALA A 225 -8.18 26.69 -0.94
N ASP A 226 -8.98 25.65 -1.16
CA ASP A 226 -9.93 25.14 -0.17
C ASP A 226 -9.18 24.64 1.09
N GLU A 227 -8.11 23.87 0.91
CA GLU A 227 -7.29 23.37 2.01
C GLU A 227 -6.65 24.52 2.81
N ALA A 228 -6.07 25.51 2.12
CA ALA A 228 -5.46 26.68 2.75
C ALA A 228 -6.48 27.52 3.53
N ASN A 229 -7.67 27.73 2.97
CA ASN A 229 -8.75 28.47 3.63
C ASN A 229 -9.19 27.79 4.92
N VAL A 230 -9.47 26.48 4.87
CA VAL A 230 -9.86 25.71 6.07
C VAL A 230 -8.76 25.78 7.14
N TYR A 231 -7.50 25.60 6.75
CA TYR A 231 -6.39 25.63 7.69
C TYR A 231 -6.27 26.99 8.40
N VAL A 232 -6.31 28.10 7.64
CA VAL A 232 -6.23 29.45 8.20
C VAL A 232 -7.38 29.69 9.18
N ARG A 233 -8.61 29.32 8.82
CA ARG A 233 -9.78 29.52 9.68
C ARG A 233 -9.75 28.67 10.95
N LEU A 234 -9.39 27.39 10.84
CA LEU A 234 -9.26 26.51 12.00
C LEU A 234 -8.16 27.00 12.93
N LYS A 235 -7.04 27.50 12.39
CA LYS A 235 -5.96 28.10 13.18
C LYS A 235 -6.42 29.40 13.87
N GLU A 236 -7.01 30.34 13.14
CA GLU A 236 -7.56 31.59 13.69
C GLU A 236 -8.57 31.33 14.82
N MET A 237 -9.38 30.27 14.68
CA MET A 237 -10.33 29.89 15.71
C MET A 237 -9.66 29.19 16.87
N HIS A 238 -8.70 28.29 16.66
CA HIS A 238 -7.93 27.70 17.74
C HIS A 238 -7.24 28.79 18.59
N ASP A 239 -6.60 29.75 17.93
CA ASP A 239 -5.84 30.82 18.56
C ASP A 239 -6.73 31.84 19.31
N ARG A 240 -7.90 32.19 18.76
CA ARG A 240 -8.87 33.08 19.45
C ARG A 240 -9.66 32.36 20.54
N PHE A 241 -10.17 31.17 20.22
CA PHE A 241 -11.13 30.48 21.07
C PHE A 241 -10.51 29.96 22.36
N LEU A 242 -9.32 29.34 22.29
CA LEU A 242 -8.63 28.87 23.50
C LEU A 242 -8.15 30.03 24.38
N LYS A 243 -7.83 31.18 23.77
CA LYS A 243 -7.42 32.37 24.51
C LYS A 243 -8.58 33.00 25.29
N ASP A 244 -9.76 33.08 24.67
CA ASP A 244 -10.90 33.79 25.24
C ASP A 244 -11.85 32.88 26.04
N ASN A 245 -11.77 31.55 25.86
CA ASN A 245 -12.68 30.57 26.49
C ASN A 245 -11.93 29.30 26.96
N PRO A 246 -11.00 29.41 27.92
CA PRO A 246 -10.15 28.30 28.35
C PRO A 246 -10.92 27.14 29.02
N GLU A 247 -12.14 27.37 29.52
CA GLU A 247 -12.99 26.34 30.14
C GLU A 247 -14.03 25.73 29.18
N SER A 248 -14.06 26.17 27.92
CA SER A 248 -15.02 25.64 26.97
C SER A 248 -14.74 24.18 26.64
N LYS A 249 -15.79 23.36 26.68
CA LYS A 249 -15.76 21.95 26.24
C LYS A 249 -16.08 21.77 24.76
N ARG A 250 -16.45 22.86 24.07
CA ARG A 250 -16.83 22.83 22.67
C ARG A 250 -15.61 22.61 21.78
N THR A 251 -15.78 21.85 20.71
CA THR A 251 -14.68 21.58 19.77
C THR A 251 -14.51 22.73 18.79
N VAL A 252 -13.29 22.88 18.25
CA VAL A 252 -13.02 23.88 17.18
C VAL A 252 -13.96 23.71 15.98
N PHE A 253 -14.40 22.49 15.68
CA PHE A 253 -15.34 22.22 14.58
C PHE A 253 -16.76 22.71 14.86
N GLU A 254 -17.22 22.68 16.11
CA GLU A 254 -18.54 23.20 16.47
C GLU A 254 -18.60 24.73 16.29
N HIS A 255 -17.50 25.42 16.60
CA HIS A 255 -17.39 26.85 16.32
C HIS A 255 -17.22 27.14 14.83
N TYR A 256 -16.61 26.22 14.08
CA TYR A 256 -16.42 26.36 12.64
C TYR A 256 -17.78 26.32 11.94
N ALA A 257 -18.63 25.36 12.35
CA ALA A 257 -19.99 25.19 11.84
C ALA A 257 -20.86 26.43 12.07
N GLU A 258 -20.72 27.11 13.21
CA GLU A 258 -21.49 28.32 13.52
C GLU A 258 -21.08 29.52 12.66
N GLN A 259 -19.77 29.72 12.48
CA GLN A 259 -19.24 30.90 11.79
C GLN A 259 -19.21 30.73 10.27
N TYR A 260 -19.02 29.50 9.78
CA TYR A 260 -18.84 29.18 8.37
C TYR A 260 -19.68 27.95 7.96
N PRO A 261 -21.02 27.98 8.07
CA PRO A 261 -21.87 26.81 7.86
C PRO A 261 -21.73 26.17 6.46
N ALA A 262 -21.58 26.99 5.41
CA ALA A 262 -21.38 26.48 4.05
C ALA A 262 -20.00 25.85 3.84
N GLU A 263 -18.96 26.39 4.47
CA GLU A 263 -17.61 25.80 4.41
C GLU A 263 -17.53 24.53 5.25
N GLU A 264 -18.26 24.48 6.37
CA GLU A 264 -18.35 23.28 7.21
C GLU A 264 -18.98 22.11 6.44
N GLU A 265 -20.07 22.38 5.71
CA GLU A 265 -20.69 21.37 4.85
C GLU A 265 -19.69 20.85 3.80
N ARG A 266 -18.93 21.76 3.19
CA ARG A 266 -17.88 21.43 2.22
C ARG A 266 -16.73 20.63 2.86
N LEU A 267 -16.32 20.97 4.09
CA LEU A 267 -15.30 20.25 4.85
C LEU A 267 -15.77 18.84 5.23
N ARG A 268 -17.03 18.69 5.67
CA ARG A 268 -17.63 17.37 5.93
C ARG A 268 -17.70 16.53 4.68
N TRP A 269 -18.06 17.12 3.54
CA TRP A 269 -18.03 16.46 2.25
C TRP A 269 -16.62 15.98 1.92
N ARG A 270 -15.60 16.83 2.04
CA ARG A 270 -14.18 16.46 1.84
C ARG A 270 -13.76 15.30 2.73
N MET A 271 -14.13 15.30 4.01
CA MET A 271 -13.80 14.21 4.94
C MET A 271 -14.45 12.89 4.54
N ARG A 272 -15.70 12.91 4.05
CA ARG A 272 -16.36 11.72 3.51
C ARG A 272 -15.67 11.21 2.25
N THR A 273 -15.42 12.10 1.29
CA THR A 273 -14.73 11.77 0.04
C THR A 273 -13.35 11.19 0.28
N ALA A 274 -12.56 11.77 1.19
CA ALA A 274 -11.24 11.23 1.54
C ALA A 274 -11.33 9.82 2.13
N ARG A 275 -12.31 9.57 3.02
CA ARG A 275 -12.52 8.24 3.61
C ARG A 275 -12.96 7.21 2.58
N GLU A 276 -13.90 7.59 1.71
CA GLU A 276 -14.37 6.76 0.61
C GLU A 276 -13.24 6.46 -0.38
N ALA A 277 -12.38 7.44 -0.67
CA ALA A 277 -11.22 7.27 -1.54
C ALA A 277 -10.22 6.26 -0.97
N VAL A 278 -9.88 6.36 0.32
CA VAL A 278 -9.00 5.37 1.00
C VAL A 278 -9.62 3.96 0.95
N SER A 279 -10.91 3.83 1.27
CA SER A 279 -11.60 2.54 1.20
C SER A 279 -11.60 1.95 -0.21
N THR A 280 -11.87 2.79 -1.23
CA THR A 280 -11.81 2.40 -2.64
C THR A 280 -10.42 1.96 -3.05
N ALA A 281 -9.39 2.73 -2.67
CA ALA A 281 -7.99 2.40 -2.96
C ALA A 281 -7.59 1.04 -2.38
N ASN A 282 -7.96 0.76 -1.13
CA ASN A 282 -7.67 -0.52 -0.47
C ASN A 282 -8.39 -1.69 -1.14
N ALA A 283 -9.63 -1.50 -1.62
CA ALA A 283 -10.35 -2.51 -2.39
C ALA A 283 -9.71 -2.77 -3.77
N MET A 284 -9.24 -1.71 -4.45
CA MET A 284 -8.51 -1.82 -5.72
C MET A 284 -7.21 -2.60 -5.54
N VAL A 285 -6.42 -2.26 -4.52
CA VAL A 285 -5.17 -2.96 -4.19
C VAL A 285 -5.41 -4.45 -3.94
N SER A 286 -6.44 -4.79 -3.15
CA SER A 286 -6.82 -6.20 -2.91
C SER A 286 -7.14 -6.92 -4.20
N THR A 287 -7.93 -6.29 -5.08
CA THR A 287 -8.27 -6.83 -6.41
C THR A 287 -7.04 -7.01 -7.29
N MET A 288 -6.11 -6.05 -7.29
CA MET A 288 -4.86 -6.12 -8.05
C MET A 288 -3.97 -7.26 -7.58
N LEU A 289 -3.82 -7.44 -6.25
CA LEU A 289 -3.04 -8.54 -5.69
C LEU A 289 -3.64 -9.89 -6.08
N LEU A 290 -4.96 -10.06 -5.93
CA LEU A 290 -5.66 -11.28 -6.36
C LEU A 290 -5.46 -11.56 -7.86
N ALA A 291 -5.54 -10.53 -8.70
CA ALA A 291 -5.31 -10.67 -10.13
C ALA A 291 -3.88 -11.11 -10.45
N VAL A 292 -2.87 -10.55 -9.76
CA VAL A 292 -1.47 -10.94 -9.91
C VAL A 292 -1.28 -12.41 -9.52
N LEU A 293 -1.77 -12.83 -8.35
CA LEU A 293 -1.65 -14.22 -7.89
C LEU A 293 -2.32 -15.20 -8.85
N LYS A 294 -3.54 -14.89 -9.31
CA LYS A 294 -4.30 -15.75 -10.25
C LYS A 294 -3.66 -15.83 -11.63
N SER A 295 -3.05 -14.77 -12.12
CA SER A 295 -2.37 -14.79 -13.43
C SER A 295 -1.18 -15.73 -13.49
N HIS A 296 -0.58 -16.05 -12.33
CA HIS A 296 0.53 -16.99 -12.21
C HIS A 296 0.07 -18.43 -11.98
N ALA A 297 -1.24 -18.70 -11.87
CA ALA A 297 -1.77 -20.04 -11.63
C ALA A 297 -2.04 -20.85 -12.91
N VAL A 298 -1.81 -20.28 -14.10
CA VAL A 298 -2.26 -20.81 -15.40
C VAL A 298 -1.10 -21.33 -16.28
N ASP A 299 0.14 -21.25 -15.80
CA ASP A 299 1.33 -21.78 -16.47
C ASP A 299 1.76 -23.13 -15.87
#